data_AF-A0A380SXM9-F1
#
_entry.id   AF-A0A380SXM9-F1
#
_cell.length_a   1.000
_cell.length_b   1.000
_cell.length_c   1.000
_cell.angle_alpha   90.00
_cell.angle_beta   90.00
_cell.angle_gamma   90.00
#
_symmetry.space_group_name_H-M   'P 1'
#
loop_
_entity.id
_entity.type
_entity.pdbx_description
1 polymer ?
#
loop_
_entity_poly.entity_id
_entity_poly.type
_entity_poly.pdbx_seq_one_letter_code
_entity_poly.pdbx_strand_id
1 'polypeptide(L)' 'MSAERVVHLEQALVAILAAAEQKGLDADELRRQATGGLIGNVSWRWVTAEYVPGAIDEIESAVWMLRRL' A
#
# COMPACT_ATOMS: atom_id res chain seq x y z
N MET A 1 -4.93 -15.44 10.52
CA MET A 1 -5.57 -14.46 9.60
C MET A 1 -6.31 -15.28 8.54
N SER A 2 -7.58 -14.99 8.23
CA SER A 2 -8.28 -15.75 7.18
C SER A 2 -7.78 -15.34 5.80
N ALA A 3 -7.67 -16.29 4.86
CA ALA A 3 -7.30 -16.01 3.47
C ALA A 3 -8.22 -14.96 2.83
N GLU A 4 -9.51 -15.02 3.18
CA GLU A 4 -10.52 -14.04 2.74
C GLU A 4 -10.19 -12.61 3.18
N ARG A 5 -9.74 -12.40 4.43
CA ARG A 5 -9.34 -11.06 4.89
C ARG A 5 -8.16 -10.50 4.10
N VAL A 6 -7.24 -11.35 3.64
CA VAL A 6 -6.10 -10.91 2.81
C VAL A 6 -6.61 -10.38 1.48
N VAL A 7 -7.47 -11.13 0.80
CA VAL A 7 -8.08 -10.71 -0.48
C VAL A 7 -8.85 -9.39 -0.32
N HIS A 8 -9.62 -9.22 0.76
CA HIS A 8 -10.33 -7.96 1.03
C HIS A 8 -9.39 -6.77 1.19
N LEU A 9 -8.27 -6.95 1.90
CA LEU A 9 -7.29 -5.88 2.13
C LEU A 9 -6.53 -5.53 0.85
N GLU A 10 -6.17 -6.53 0.04
CA GLU A 10 -5.54 -6.34 -1.26
C GLU A 10 -6.43 -5.51 -2.20
N GLN A 11 -7.68 -5.91 -2.36
CA GLN A 11 -8.66 -5.20 -3.20
C GLN A 11 -8.91 -3.78 -2.69
N ALA A 12 -9.02 -3.60 -1.37
CA ALA A 12 -9.18 -2.27 -0.77
C ALA A 12 -7.99 -1.36 -1.07
N LEU A 13 -6.76 -1.88 -0.99
CA LEU A 13 -5.54 -1.11 -1.28
C LEU A 13 -5.46 -0.69 -2.75
N VAL A 14 -5.70 -1.63 -3.68
CA VAL A 14 -5.73 -1.34 -5.12
C VAL A 14 -6.80 -0.29 -5.46
N ALA A 15 -8.01 -0.43 -4.89
CA ALA A 15 -9.10 0.51 -5.13
C ALA A 15 -8.77 1.95 -4.66
N ILE A 16 -8.09 2.09 -3.51
CA ILE A 16 -7.66 3.40 -3.01
C ILE A 16 -6.59 4.02 -3.92
N LEU A 17 -5.61 3.22 -4.39
CA LEU A 17 -4.59 3.70 -5.32
C LEU A 17 -5.18 4.10 -6.68
N ALA A 18 -6.11 3.31 -7.22
CA ALA A 18 -6.84 3.64 -8.45
C ALA A 18 -7.62 4.95 -8.31
N ALA A 19 -8.34 5.13 -7.20
CA ALA A 19 -9.06 6.37 -6.93
C ALA A 19 -8.14 7.59 -6.78
N ALA A 20 -6.91 7.39 -6.30
CA ALA A 20 -5.89 8.43 -6.23
C ALA A 20 -5.38 8.83 -7.63
N GLU A 21 -5.09 7.86 -8.51
CA GLU A 21 -4.71 8.13 -9.90
C GLU A 21 -5.79 8.88 -10.68
N GLN A 22 -7.06 8.50 -10.49
CA GLN A 22 -8.20 9.21 -11.09
C GLN A 22 -8.28 10.69 -10.65
N LYS A 23 -7.65 11.05 -9.52
CA LYS A 23 -7.53 12.43 -9.04
C LYS A 23 -6.21 13.10 -9.46
N GLY A 24 -5.43 12.45 -10.31
CA GLY A 24 -4.16 12.96 -10.83
C GLY A 24 -2.96 12.78 -9.89
N LEU A 25 -3.08 11.92 -8.87
CA LEU A 25 -1.95 11.56 -8.01
C LEU A 25 -1.14 10.44 -8.66
N ASP A 26 0.19 10.53 -8.60
CA ASP A 26 1.07 9.47 -9.10
C ASP A 26 1.15 8.31 -8.08
N ALA A 27 0.67 7.13 -8.48
CA ALA A 27 0.72 5.94 -7.65
C ALA A 27 2.15 5.55 -7.24
N ASP A 28 3.15 5.79 -8.10
CA ASP A 28 4.55 5.50 -7.78
C ASP A 28 5.12 6.45 -6.72
N GLU A 29 4.66 7.70 -6.71
CA GLU A 29 5.00 8.66 -5.67
C GLU A 29 4.32 8.31 -4.35
N LEU A 30 3.03 7.96 -4.37
CA LEU A 30 2.31 7.50 -3.18
C LEU A 30 2.97 6.26 -2.57
N ARG A 31 3.38 5.31 -3.42
CA ARG A 31 4.16 4.14 -3.02
C ARG A 31 5.46 4.52 -2.33
N ARG A 32 6.28 5.39 -2.94
CA ARG A 32 7.56 5.86 -2.33
C ARG A 32 7.33 6.53 -0.98
N GLN A 33 6.33 7.40 -0.88
CA GLN A 33 5.99 8.09 0.37
C GLN A 33 5.52 7.11 1.45
N ALA A 34 4.68 6.13 1.08
CA ALA A 34 4.20 5.12 2.00
C ALA A 34 5.34 4.21 2.51
N THR A 35 6.22 3.74 1.62
CA THR A 35 7.41 2.98 1.99
C THR A 35 8.32 3.78 2.93
N GLY A 36 8.59 5.04 2.62
CA GLY A 36 9.37 5.92 3.50
C GLY A 36 8.69 6.13 4.86
N GLY A 37 7.36 6.26 4.88
CA GLY A 37 6.54 6.35 6.08
C GLY A 37 6.66 5.13 6.98
N LEU A 38 6.56 3.93 6.40
CA LEU A 38 6.68 2.66 7.11
C LEU A 38 8.09 2.42 7.67
N ILE A 39 9.14 2.81 6.93
CA ILE A 39 10.53 2.61 7.35
C ILE A 39 10.97 3.61 8.42
N GLY A 40 10.66 4.89 8.22
CA GLY A 40 11.40 5.97 8.89
C GLY A 40 10.56 6.97 9.68
N ASN A 41 9.22 6.93 9.62
CA ASN A 41 8.44 8.08 10.08
C ASN A 41 7.83 7.91 11.49
N VAL A 42 8.28 8.77 12.41
CA VAL A 42 7.73 8.95 13.78
C VAL A 42 6.25 9.34 13.83
N SER A 43 5.66 9.76 12.71
CA SER A 43 4.24 10.10 12.60
C SER A 43 3.35 8.87 12.47
N TRP A 44 3.89 7.73 12.04
CA TRP A 44 3.14 6.48 11.83
C TRP A 44 3.40 5.50 12.96
N ARG A 45 3.20 5.97 14.21
CA ARG A 45 3.47 5.21 15.44
C ARG A 45 2.62 3.95 15.61
N TRP A 46 1.61 3.78 14.77
CA TRP A 46 0.74 2.61 14.72
C TRP A 46 1.42 1.42 14.00
N VAL A 47 2.53 1.66 13.29
CA VAL A 47 3.26 0.63 12.54
C VAL A 47 4.05 -0.26 13.50
N THR A 48 3.81 -1.57 13.42
CA THR A 48 4.64 -2.57 14.11
C THR A 48 5.83 -2.93 13.23
N ALA A 49 7.04 -2.71 13.73
CA ALA A 49 8.28 -2.88 12.96
C ALA A 49 8.42 -4.27 12.29
N GLU A 50 7.93 -5.33 12.94
CA GLU A 50 7.99 -6.71 12.42
C GLU A 50 7.17 -6.91 11.14
N TYR A 51 6.16 -6.09 10.87
CA TYR A 51 5.29 -6.20 9.69
C TYR A 51 5.66 -5.22 8.57
N VAL A 52 6.65 -4.34 8.79
CA VAL A 52 7.06 -3.33 7.80
C VAL A 52 7.45 -3.94 6.45
N PRO A 53 8.31 -4.98 6.39
CA PRO A 53 8.70 -5.56 5.10
C PRO A 53 7.49 -6.10 4.32
N GLY A 54 6.63 -6.87 4.98
CA GLY A 54 5.43 -7.41 4.35
C GLY A 54 4.48 -6.31 3.88
N ALA A 55 4.27 -5.26 4.67
CA ALA A 55 3.44 -4.13 4.25
C ALA A 55 4.00 -3.41 3.00
N ILE A 56 5.32 -3.32 2.86
CA ILE A 56 5.97 -2.77 1.65
C ILE A 56 5.72 -3.68 0.45
N ASP A 57 5.86 -5.00 0.62
CA ASP A 57 5.61 -5.98 -0.46
C ASP A 57 4.16 -5.92 -0.97
N GLU A 58 3.19 -5.74 -0.07
CA GLU A 58 1.78 -5.59 -0.42
C GLU A 58 1.50 -4.28 -1.18
N ILE A 59 2.18 -3.19 -0.80
CA ILE A 59 2.10 -1.90 -1.52
C ILE A 59 2.68 -2.03 -2.93
N GLU A 60 3.82 -2.68 -3.11
CA GLU A 60 4.42 -2.94 -4.43
C GLU A 60 3.48 -3.83 -5.29
N SER A 61 2.90 -4.86 -4.70
CA SER A 61 1.94 -5.75 -5.36
C SER A 61 0.69 -4.99 -5.81
N ALA A 62 0.15 -4.11 -4.98
CA ALA A 62 -1.02 -3.31 -5.32
C ALA A 62 -0.76 -2.34 -6.48
N VAL A 63 0.40 -1.68 -6.52
CA VAL A 63 0.80 -0.82 -7.66
C VAL A 63 0.97 -1.65 -8.93
N TRP A 64 1.54 -2.85 -8.82
CA TRP A 64 1.67 -3.73 -9.98
C TRP A 64 0.32 -4.22 -10.52
N MET A 65 -0.63 -4.54 -9.63
CA MET A 65 -2.00 -4.89 -10.02
C MET A 65 -2.73 -3.73 -10.67
N LEU A 66 -2.58 -2.51 -10.14
CA LEU A 66 -3.18 -1.31 -10.69
C LEU A 66 -2.80 -1.10 -12.16
N ARG A 67 -1.53 -1.32 -12.50
CA ARG A 67 -1.00 -1.19 -13.88
C ARG A 67 -1.54 -2.25 -14.86
N ARG A 68 -2.27 -3.24 -14.37
CA ARG A 68 -2.87 -4.33 -15.16
C ARG A 68 -4.38 -4.21 -15.29
N LEU A 69 -5.00 -3.23 -14.62
CA LEU A 69 -6.41 -2.87 -14.77
C LEU A 69 -6.61 -2.08 -16.07
#